data_AF-A0A534XUH4-F1
#
_entry.id   AF-A0A534XUH4-F1
#
_cell.length_a   1.000
_cell.length_b   1.000
_cell.length_c   1.000
_cell.angle_alpha   90.00
_cell.angle_beta   90.00
_cell.angle_gamma   90.00
#
_symmetry.space_group_name_H-M   'P 1'
#
loop_
_entity.id
_entity.type
_entity.pdbx_description
1 polymer ?
#
loop_
_entity_poly.entity_id
_entity_poly.type
_entity_poly.pdbx_seq_one_letter_code
_entity_poly.pdbx_strand_id
1 'polypeptide(L)'
;MHTQQEKEKLLGRIRRIGGQVKAVETALDKGAECADVLHALTAARGAMNSLIVEVLEDHVRLHILDPDERPGTPKAEATQELLDVMRTYLR
;
A
#
# COMPACT_ATOMS: atom_id res chain seq x y z
N MET A 1 12.04 7.07 12.57
CA MET A 1 11.57 6.74 11.20
C MET A 1 10.47 5.71 11.35
N HIS A 2 9.23 6.03 10.96
CA HIS A 2 8.03 5.23 11.26
C HIS A 2 8.12 3.77 10.74
N THR A 3 8.83 3.56 9.63
CA THR A 3 9.13 2.24 9.08
C THR A 3 9.98 1.35 10.00
N GLN A 4 10.66 1.90 11.02
CA GLN A 4 11.32 1.09 12.05
C GLN A 4 10.37 0.64 13.16
N GLN A 5 9.34 1.43 13.50
CA GLN A 5 8.36 1.10 14.53
C GLN A 5 7.35 0.06 14.01
N GLU A 6 6.94 0.17 12.75
CA GLU A 6 6.04 -0.80 12.11
C GLU A 6 6.77 -1.88 11.30
N LYS A 7 8.09 -2.03 11.50
CA LYS A 7 8.96 -2.86 10.66
C LYS A 7 8.42 -4.28 10.45
N GLU A 8 8.00 -4.95 11.51
CA GLU A 8 7.53 -6.34 11.43
C GLU A 8 6.22 -6.48 10.64
N LYS A 9 5.30 -5.53 10.81
CA LYS A 9 4.03 -5.46 10.07
C LYS A 9 4.29 -5.25 8.57
N LEU A 10 5.12 -4.27 8.21
CA LEU A 10 5.48 -3.99 6.83
C LEU A 10 6.22 -5.17 6.17
N LEU A 11 7.15 -5.79 6.88
CA LEU A 11 7.83 -7.00 6.41
C LEU A 11 6.85 -8.17 6.18
N GLY A 12 5.88 -8.34 7.06
CA GLY A 12 4.81 -9.33 6.88
C GLY A 12 3.97 -9.08 5.62
N ARG A 13 3.65 -7.81 5.33
CA ARG A 13 2.96 -7.43 4.08
C ARG A 13 3.81 -7.71 2.84
N ILE A 14 5.08 -7.29 2.84
CA ILE A 14 6.01 -7.55 1.74
C ILE A 14 6.18 -9.04 1.48
N ARG A 15 6.32 -9.88 2.53
CA ARG A 15 6.43 -11.33 2.38
C ARG A 15 5.19 -11.93 1.71
N ARG A 16 3.98 -11.47 2.07
CA ARG A 16 2.73 -11.90 1.42
C ARG A 16 2.67 -11.50 -0.05
N ILE A 17 3.04 -10.26 -0.38
CA ILE A 17 3.13 -9.78 -1.77
C ILE A 17 4.14 -10.62 -2.56
N GLY A 18 5.30 -10.92 -1.98
CA GLY A 18 6.29 -11.81 -2.60
C GLY A 18 5.75 -13.21 -2.90
N GLY A 19 4.88 -13.74 -2.03
CA GLY A 19 4.14 -14.99 -2.28
C GLY A 19 3.19 -14.89 -3.48
N GLN A 20 2.48 -13.76 -3.64
CA GLN A 20 1.61 -13.52 -4.79
C GLN A 20 2.40 -13.41 -6.10
N VAL A 21 3.56 -12.75 -6.09
CA VAL A 21 4.45 -12.68 -7.27
C VAL A 21 4.96 -14.07 -7.64
N LYS A 22 5.38 -14.89 -6.67
CA LYS A 22 5.76 -16.29 -6.92
C LYS A 22 4.61 -17.13 -7.47
N ALA A 23 3.37 -16.83 -7.07
CA ALA A 23 2.20 -17.52 -7.62
C ALA A 23 2.00 -17.18 -9.11
N VAL A 24 2.26 -15.94 -9.53
CA VAL A 24 2.25 -15.54 -10.96
C VAL A 24 3.30 -16.32 -11.73
N GLU A 25 4.53 -16.38 -11.22
CA GLU A 25 5.63 -17.16 -11.83
C GLU A 25 5.24 -18.64 -11.98
N THR A 26 4.69 -19.24 -10.93
CA THR A 26 4.23 -20.63 -10.94
C THR A 26 3.08 -20.86 -11.94
N ALA A 27 2.16 -19.91 -12.08
CA ALA A 27 1.06 -20.01 -13.03
C ALA A 27 1.57 -19.99 -14.48
N LEU A 28 2.56 -19.14 -14.78
CA LEU A 28 3.21 -19.10 -16.09
C LEU A 28 3.97 -20.39 -16.38
N ASP A 29 4.77 -20.88 -15.43
CA ASP A 29 5.55 -22.12 -15.58
C ASP A 29 4.67 -23.35 -15.85
N LYS A 30 3.49 -23.39 -15.22
CA LYS A 30 2.50 -24.45 -15.42
C LYS A 30 1.64 -24.27 -16.68
N GLY A 31 1.84 -23.22 -17.46
CA GLY A 31 1.04 -22.92 -18.65
C GLY A 31 -0.44 -22.66 -18.33
N ALA A 32 -0.72 -21.97 -17.21
CA ALA A 32 -2.08 -21.60 -16.83
C ALA A 32 -2.74 -20.69 -17.87
N GLU A 33 -4.08 -20.71 -17.90
CA GLU A 33 -4.88 -19.87 -18.77
C GLU A 33 -4.59 -18.38 -18.52
N CYS A 34 -4.68 -17.57 -19.58
CA CYS A 34 -4.41 -16.12 -19.47
C CYS A 34 -5.27 -15.45 -18.40
N ALA A 35 -6.52 -15.89 -18.23
CA ALA A 35 -7.42 -15.34 -17.21
C ALA A 35 -6.89 -15.55 -15.78
N ASP A 36 -6.31 -16.72 -15.48
CA ASP A 36 -5.77 -17.04 -14.15
C ASP A 36 -4.50 -16.23 -13.86
N VAL A 37 -3.63 -16.08 -14.87
CA VAL A 37 -2.44 -15.23 -14.76
C VAL A 37 -2.84 -13.77 -14.51
N LEU A 38 -3.82 -13.26 -15.25
CA LEU A 38 -4.35 -11.90 -15.07
C LEU A 38 -4.98 -11.70 -13.69
N HIS A 39 -5.67 -12.71 -13.17
CA HIS A 39 -6.23 -12.67 -11.83
C HIS A 39 -5.14 -12.60 -10.76
N ALA A 40 -4.11 -13.43 -10.86
CA ALA A 40 -2.97 -13.43 -9.94
C ALA A 40 -2.19 -12.11 -9.98
N LEU A 41 -1.96 -11.55 -11.18
CA LEU A 41 -1.32 -10.24 -11.35
C LEU A 41 -2.15 -9.12 -10.71
N THR A 42 -3.47 -9.15 -10.90
CA THR A 42 -4.38 -8.14 -10.32
C THR A 42 -4.35 -8.21 -8.79
N ALA A 43 -4.32 -9.41 -8.21
CA ALA A 43 -4.21 -9.60 -6.76
C ALA A 43 -2.88 -9.06 -6.21
N ALA A 44 -1.75 -9.33 -6.88
CA ALA A 44 -0.44 -8.81 -6.50
C ALA A 44 -0.38 -7.27 -6.58
N ARG A 45 -0.92 -6.70 -7.67
CA ARG A 45 -1.02 -5.25 -7.85
C ARG A 45 -1.84 -4.59 -6.74
N GLY A 46 -3.02 -5.13 -6.44
CA GLY A 46 -3.90 -4.58 -5.39
C GLY A 46 -3.23 -4.61 -4.00
N ALA A 47 -2.52 -5.70 -3.68
CA ALA A 47 -1.80 -5.80 -2.41
C ALA A 47 -0.63 -4.80 -2.30
N MET A 48 0.10 -4.58 -3.40
CA MET A 48 1.16 -3.57 -3.47
C MET A 48 0.60 -2.16 -3.31
N ASN A 49 -0.46 -1.83 -4.05
CA ASN A 49 -1.12 -0.54 -3.97
C ASN A 49 -1.61 -0.24 -2.55
N SER A 50 -2.24 -1.21 -1.90
CA SER A 50 -2.67 -1.09 -0.51
C SER A 50 -1.49 -0.86 0.45
N LEU A 51 -0.28 -1.38 0.15
CA LEU A 51 0.91 -1.12 0.96
C LEU A 51 1.44 0.30 0.75
N ILE A 52 1.43 0.79 -0.48
CA ILE A 52 1.82 2.17 -0.80
C ILE A 52 0.94 3.15 -0.04
N VAL A 53 -0.38 2.95 -0.06
CA VAL A 53 -1.34 3.81 0.68
C VAL A 53 -1.04 3.84 2.18
N GLU A 54 -0.80 2.67 2.80
CA GLU A 54 -0.52 2.58 4.24
C GLU A 54 0.77 3.34 4.60
N VAL A 55 1.89 3.04 3.94
CA VAL A 55 3.19 3.68 4.22
C VAL A 55 3.12 5.18 4.01
N LEU A 56 2.40 5.61 2.97
CA LEU A 56 2.24 7.02 2.66
C LEU A 56 1.37 7.73 3.70
N GLU A 57 0.26 7.14 4.12
CA GLU A 57 -0.59 7.70 5.17
C GLU A 57 0.20 7.93 6.46
N ASP A 58 1.01 6.95 6.85
CA ASP A 58 1.87 7.07 8.02
C ASP A 58 2.94 8.15 7.83
N HIS A 59 3.55 8.23 6.64
CA HIS A 59 4.53 9.27 6.33
C HIS A 59 3.93 10.67 6.45
N VAL A 60 2.76 10.89 5.87
CA VAL A 60 2.05 12.17 5.91
C VAL A 60 1.67 12.53 7.34
N ARG A 61 1.10 11.59 8.11
CA ARG A 61 0.69 11.84 9.50
C ARG A 61 1.85 12.15 10.44
N LEU A 62 3.01 11.53 10.24
CA LEU A 62 4.14 11.62 11.17
C LEU A 62 5.19 12.65 10.78
N HIS A 63 5.21 13.09 9.52
CA HIS A 63 6.24 13.99 9.01
C HIS A 63 5.70 15.27 8.36
N ILE A 64 4.42 15.33 7.99
CA ILE A 64 3.83 16.52 7.36
C ILE A 64 2.90 17.26 8.32
N LEU A 65 2.12 16.51 9.12
CA LEU A 65 1.38 17.10 10.23
C LEU A 65 2.32 17.39 11.39
N ASP A 66 2.28 18.63 11.87
CA ASP A 66 2.98 18.98 13.11
C ASP A 66 2.27 18.24 14.26
N PRO A 67 2.99 17.53 15.17
CA PRO A 67 2.35 16.86 16.29
C PRO A 67 1.51 17.79 17.19
N ASP A 68 1.77 19.09 17.16
CA ASP A 68 0.99 20.11 17.88
C ASP A 68 -0.22 20.66 17.08
N GLU A 69 -0.39 20.21 15.84
CA GLU A 69 -1.44 20.67 14.94
C GLU A 69 -2.79 20.04 15.31
N ARG A 70 -3.75 20.89 15.71
CA ARG A 70 -5.06 20.42 16.17
C ARG A 70 -5.91 19.89 15.00
N PRO A 71 -6.77 18.89 15.25
CA PRO A 71 -7.80 18.50 14.30
C PRO A 71 -8.66 19.70 13.88
N GLY A 72 -9.03 19.79 12.61
CA GLY A 72 -9.84 20.89 12.06
C GLY A 72 -9.07 22.15 11.66
N THR A 73 -7.73 22.09 11.60
CA THR A 73 -6.94 23.14 10.95
C THR A 73 -6.96 22.97 9.42
N PRO A 74 -6.82 24.06 8.64
CA PRO A 74 -6.78 23.98 7.18
C PRO A 74 -5.72 23.02 6.64
N LYS A 75 -4.58 22.88 7.33
CA LYS A 75 -3.50 21.97 6.98
C LYS A 75 -3.84 20.50 7.26
N ALA A 76 -4.55 20.22 8.36
CA ALA A 76 -5.07 18.88 8.65
C ALA A 76 -6.15 18.45 7.64
N GLU A 77 -7.03 19.35 7.24
CA GLU A 77 -8.06 19.09 6.22
C GLU A 77 -7.44 18.85 4.83
N ALA A 78 -6.53 19.71 4.38
CA ALA A 78 -5.83 19.54 3.10
C ALA A 78 -5.01 18.25 3.05
N THR A 79 -4.43 17.85 4.19
CA THR A 79 -3.72 16.58 4.35
C THR A 79 -4.67 15.39 4.17
N GLN A 80 -5.84 15.44 4.80
CA GLN A 80 -6.83 14.38 4.68
C GLN A 80 -7.38 14.26 3.26
N GLU A 81 -7.63 15.40 2.60
CA GLU A 81 -8.07 15.46 1.20
C GLU A 81 -7.03 14.83 0.26
N LEU A 82 -5.74 15.15 0.46
CA LEU A 82 -4.65 14.54 -0.30
C LEU A 82 -4.63 13.01 -0.11
N LEU A 83 -4.78 12.51 1.11
CA LEU A 83 -4.83 11.07 1.38
C LEU A 83 -6.01 10.39 0.67
N ASP A 84 -7.17 11.03 0.64
CA ASP A 84 -8.38 10.49 0.00
C ASP A 84 -8.28 10.47 -1.53
N VAL A 85 -7.70 11.51 -2.12
CA VAL A 85 -7.32 11.53 -3.54
C VAL A 85 -6.38 10.36 -3.83
N MET A 86 -5.32 10.19 -3.03
CA MET A 86 -4.32 9.16 -3.27
C MET A 86 -4.88 7.74 -3.12
N ARG A 87 -5.77 7.50 -2.16
CA ARG A 87 -6.52 6.23 -2.04
C ARG A 87 -7.38 5.92 -3.27
N THR A 88 -7.93 6.96 -3.90
CA THR A 88 -8.76 6.82 -5.11
C THR A 88 -7.91 6.45 -6.32
N TYR A 89 -6.74 7.06 -6.49
CA TYR A 89 -5.86 6.79 -7.64
C TYR A 89 -5.02 5.52 -7.50
N LEU A 90 -4.77 5.06 -6.28
CA LEU A 90 -4.04 3.83 -6.02
C LEU A 90 -4.97 2.61 -5.86
N ARG A 91 -6.28 2.75 -6.00
CA ARG A 91 -7.20 1.61 -5.98
C ARG A 91 -7.21 0.83 -7.30
#